data_AF-K2CLG3-F1
#
_entry.id   AF-K2CLG3-F1
#
_cell.length_a   1.000
_cell.length_b   1.000
_cell.length_c   1.000
_cell.angle_alpha   90.00
_cell.angle_beta   90.00
_cell.angle_gamma   90.00
#
_symmetry.space_group_name_H-M   'P 1'
#
loop_
_entity.id
_entity.type
_entity.pdbx_description
1 polymer ?
#
loop_
_entity_poly.entity_id
_entity_poly.type
_entity_poly.pdbx_seq_one_letter_code
_entity_poly.pdbx_strand_id
1 'polypeptide(L)'
;LDEIDRVVEVSRADVMGVLLEVLDPTQNKAFVDHYVDYPFDLSQVLFVATANNTTNISTAVLDRLEVIQMPSYSDEEKLNIGKSYLLPKIIERSGLGVGQLVFDETIWPSIIRPLGFDSGIRSLERAIEGISRKAARMIVEGKIKKDAIIRVDSSNIKAFMT
;
A
#
# COMPACT_ATOMS: atom_id res chain seq x y z
N LEU A 1 12.38 -1.83 -7.64
CA LEU A 1 11.81 -2.60 -8.76
C LEU A 1 10.42 -3.01 -8.33
N ASP A 2 9.37 -2.55 -9.00
CA ASP A 2 7.99 -2.77 -8.53
C ASP A 2 7.26 -3.76 -9.45
N GLU A 3 6.46 -4.65 -8.85
CA GLU A 3 5.63 -5.65 -9.53
C GLU A 3 6.39 -6.43 -10.63
N ILE A 4 7.58 -6.96 -10.31
CA ILE A 4 8.43 -7.67 -11.29
C ILE A 4 7.80 -8.96 -11.83
N ASP A 5 6.68 -9.41 -11.26
CA ASP A 5 5.86 -10.52 -11.74
C ASP A 5 4.86 -10.11 -12.85
N ARG A 6 4.64 -8.80 -13.06
CA ARG A 6 3.70 -8.25 -14.06
C ARG A 6 4.37 -7.89 -15.38
N VAL A 7 5.26 -8.74 -15.87
CA VAL A 7 5.89 -8.58 -17.18
C VAL A 7 5.06 -9.26 -18.26
N VAL A 8 4.83 -8.56 -19.38
CA VAL A 8 4.15 -9.11 -20.56
C VAL A 8 4.95 -10.30 -21.08
N GLU A 9 4.25 -11.37 -21.46
CA GLU A 9 4.89 -12.64 -21.87
C GLU A 9 5.93 -12.45 -22.98
N VAL A 10 5.62 -11.62 -23.98
CA VAL A 10 6.50 -11.34 -25.13
C VAL A 10 7.83 -10.69 -24.72
N SER A 11 7.83 -9.84 -23.69
CA SER A 11 9.03 -9.12 -23.22
C SER A 11 9.67 -9.75 -21.98
N ARG A 12 9.17 -10.91 -21.53
CA ARG A 12 9.58 -11.51 -20.26
C ARG A 12 11.05 -11.92 -20.27
N ALA A 13 11.51 -12.54 -21.34
CA ALA A 13 12.89 -12.98 -21.45
C ALA A 13 13.87 -11.80 -21.36
N ASP A 14 13.58 -10.72 -22.09
CA ASP A 14 14.42 -9.52 -22.13
C ASP A 14 14.50 -8.85 -20.75
N VAL A 15 13.35 -8.66 -20.09
CA VAL A 15 13.31 -8.04 -18.76
C VAL A 15 14.02 -8.91 -17.72
N MET A 16 13.83 -10.24 -17.75
CA MET A 16 14.53 -11.13 -16.82
C MET A 16 16.04 -11.15 -17.09
N GLY A 17 16.47 -11.06 -18.35
CA GLY A 17 17.88 -10.95 -18.71
C GLY A 17 18.53 -9.68 -18.15
N VAL A 18 17.87 -8.53 -18.31
CA VAL A 18 18.33 -7.25 -17.75
C VAL A 18 18.40 -7.32 -16.22
N LEU A 19 17.39 -7.92 -15.57
CA LEU A 19 17.40 -8.11 -14.11
C LEU A 19 18.56 -8.99 -13.66
N LEU A 20 18.93 -10.03 -14.41
CA LEU A 20 20.10 -10.85 -14.10
C LEU A 20 21.39 -10.02 -14.13
N GLU A 21 21.58 -9.21 -15.16
CA GLU A 21 22.78 -8.38 -15.32
C GLU A 21 22.92 -7.36 -14.19
N VAL A 22 21.81 -6.72 -13.81
CA VAL A 22 21.77 -5.69 -12.76
C VAL A 22 21.90 -6.28 -11.36
N LEU A 23 21.31 -7.45 -11.10
CA LEU A 23 21.31 -8.08 -9.77
C LEU A 23 22.54 -8.94 -9.51
N ASP A 24 23.28 -9.36 -10.54
CA ASP A 24 24.48 -10.17 -10.38
C ASP A 24 25.68 -9.31 -9.94
N PRO A 25 26.24 -9.54 -8.73
CA PRO A 25 27.39 -8.76 -8.23
C PRO A 25 28.65 -8.86 -9.09
N THR A 26 28.73 -9.87 -9.98
CA THR A 26 29.85 -10.06 -10.89
C THR A 26 29.73 -9.21 -12.16
N GLN A 27 28.50 -8.81 -12.54
CA GLN A 27 28.21 -8.08 -13.78
C GLN A 27 27.85 -6.61 -13.51
N ASN A 28 27.20 -6.32 -12.38
CA ASN A 28 26.62 -5.01 -12.08
C ASN A 28 27.64 -3.86 -11.91
N LYS A 29 28.95 -4.14 -11.81
CA LYS A 29 30.03 -3.13 -11.76
C LYS A 29 30.25 -2.38 -13.07
N ALA A 30 29.81 -2.96 -14.18
CA ALA A 30 30.00 -2.40 -15.52
C ALA A 30 28.76 -2.65 -16.37
N PHE A 31 27.57 -2.42 -15.79
CA PHE A 31 26.29 -2.54 -16.50
C PHE A 31 26.25 -1.58 -17.69
N VAL A 32 25.88 -2.07 -18.88
CA VAL A 32 25.81 -1.25 -20.09
C VAL A 32 24.37 -1.12 -20.55
N ASP A 33 23.85 0.11 -20.52
CA ASP A 33 22.56 0.42 -21.11
C ASP A 33 22.69 0.58 -22.64
N HIS A 34 21.74 0.03 -23.40
CA HIS A 34 21.77 0.03 -24.87
C HIS A 34 21.65 1.43 -25.52
N TYR A 35 21.12 2.42 -24.81
CA TYR A 35 20.99 3.78 -25.33
C TYR A 35 22.23 4.61 -25.02
N VAL A 36 22.74 4.52 -23.80
CA VAL A 36 23.91 5.31 -23.38
C VAL A 36 25.23 4.69 -23.86
N ASP A 37 25.28 3.35 -24.01
CA ASP A 37 26.44 2.56 -24.45
C ASP A 37 27.73 2.88 -23.67
N TYR A 38 27.56 3.15 -22.36
CA TYR A 38 28.63 3.47 -21.44
C TYR A 38 28.46 2.66 -20.14
N PRO A 39 29.52 2.06 -19.59
CA PRO A 39 29.42 1.23 -18.40
C PRO A 39 29.14 2.04 -17.13
N PHE A 40 28.19 1.57 -16.32
CA PHE A 40 27.85 2.10 -15.00
C PHE A 40 28.17 1.10 -13.89
N ASP A 41 28.67 1.60 -12.76
CA ASP A 41 28.87 0.80 -11.55
C ASP A 41 27.63 0.87 -10.65
N LEU A 42 26.92 -0.26 -10.57
CA LEU A 42 25.74 -0.47 -9.72
C LEU A 42 26.05 -1.32 -8.48
N SER A 43 27.33 -1.65 -8.22
CA SER A 43 27.70 -2.56 -7.13
C SER A 43 27.43 -2.03 -5.72
N GLN A 44 27.23 -0.72 -5.58
CA GLN A 44 26.85 -0.06 -4.33
C GLN A 44 25.35 0.28 -4.24
N VAL A 45 24.55 -0.20 -5.19
CA VAL A 45 23.10 0.03 -5.21
C VAL A 45 22.38 -1.08 -4.46
N LEU A 46 21.53 -0.70 -3.50
CA LEU A 46 20.61 -1.64 -2.86
C LEU A 46 19.36 -1.81 -3.73
N PHE A 47 19.16 -3.03 -4.23
CA PHE A 47 17.96 -3.38 -4.98
C PHE A 47 16.89 -3.94 -4.04
N VAL A 48 15.70 -3.34 -4.09
CA VAL A 48 14.49 -3.88 -3.45
C VAL A 48 13.47 -4.14 -4.55
N ALA A 49 12.97 -5.37 -4.59
CA ALA A 49 11.97 -5.83 -5.55
C ALA A 49 10.67 -6.20 -4.85
N THR A 50 9.54 -5.93 -5.49
CA THR A 50 8.21 -6.39 -5.06
C THR A 50 7.63 -7.32 -6.12
N ALA A 51 6.86 -8.31 -5.67
CA ALA A 51 6.10 -9.21 -6.52
C ALA A 51 4.86 -9.70 -5.78
N ASN A 52 3.75 -9.91 -6.49
CA ASN A 52 2.56 -10.51 -5.87
C ASN A 52 2.67 -12.03 -5.80
N ASN A 53 3.33 -12.64 -6.78
CA ASN A 53 3.67 -14.06 -6.81
C ASN A 53 5.01 -14.25 -7.54
N THR A 54 5.61 -15.44 -7.38
CA THR A 54 6.89 -15.77 -8.02
C THR A 54 6.73 -16.56 -9.31
N THR A 55 5.51 -16.91 -9.72
CA THR A 55 5.24 -17.84 -10.83
C THR A 55 5.77 -17.33 -12.18
N ASN A 56 5.73 -16.01 -12.40
CA ASN A 56 6.19 -15.39 -13.63
C ASN A 56 7.64 -14.88 -13.57
N ILE A 57 8.36 -15.14 -12.47
CA ILE A 57 9.75 -14.71 -12.29
C ILE A 57 10.66 -15.89 -12.62
N SER A 58 11.69 -15.65 -13.44
CA SER A 58 12.64 -16.70 -13.77
C SER A 58 13.41 -17.16 -12.52
N THR A 59 13.69 -18.47 -12.43
CA THR A 59 14.43 -19.05 -11.29
C THR A 59 15.81 -18.40 -11.13
N ALA A 60 16.48 -18.10 -12.24
CA ALA A 60 17.79 -17.46 -12.22
C ALA A 60 17.79 -16.07 -11.55
N VAL A 61 16.68 -15.31 -11.67
CA VAL A 61 16.50 -14.02 -10.99
C VAL A 61 16.18 -14.26 -9.51
N LEU A 62 15.30 -15.22 -9.20
CA LEU A 62 14.97 -15.57 -7.81
C LEU A 62 16.20 -16.03 -7.01
N ASP A 63 17.11 -16.78 -7.62
CA ASP A 63 18.34 -17.27 -6.97
C ASP A 63 19.29 -16.12 -6.55
N ARG A 64 19.11 -14.92 -7.12
CA ARG A 64 19.87 -13.70 -6.81
C ARG A 64 19.13 -12.76 -5.85
N LEU A 65 17.95 -13.14 -5.40
CA LEU A 65 17.10 -12.37 -4.50
C LEU A 65 16.88 -13.12 -3.19
N GLU A 66 16.79 -12.39 -2.09
CA GLU A 66 16.26 -12.93 -0.84
C GLU A 66 14.74 -12.76 -0.82
N VAL A 67 14.01 -13.89 -0.85
CA VAL A 67 12.54 -13.86 -0.88
C VAL A 67 11.99 -13.68 0.54
N ILE A 68 11.41 -12.51 0.80
CA ILE A 68 10.69 -12.21 2.05
C ILE A 68 9.18 -12.32 1.78
N GLN A 69 8.53 -13.29 2.40
CA GLN A 69 7.09 -13.46 2.28
C GLN A 69 6.34 -12.54 3.24
N MET A 70 5.40 -11.76 2.72
CA MET A 70 4.53 -10.89 3.51
C MET A 70 3.19 -11.60 3.75
N PRO A 71 2.87 -12.05 4.98
CA PRO A 71 1.62 -12.72 5.27
C PRO A 71 0.44 -11.74 5.19
N SER A 72 -0.77 -12.30 5.13
CA SER A 72 -2.00 -11.52 5.23
C SER A 72 -2.25 -11.06 6.66
N TYR A 73 -2.93 -9.94 6.81
CA TYR A 73 -3.30 -9.42 8.13
C TYR A 73 -4.60 -10.04 8.65
N SER A 74 -4.62 -10.40 9.93
CA SER A 74 -5.82 -10.70 10.70
C SER A 74 -6.68 -9.45 10.94
N ASP A 75 -7.95 -9.65 11.32
CA ASP A 75 -8.85 -8.55 11.67
C ASP A 75 -8.31 -7.68 12.81
N GLU A 76 -7.63 -8.28 13.78
CA GLU A 76 -7.03 -7.58 14.92
C GLU A 76 -5.83 -6.74 14.48
N GLU A 77 -4.96 -7.27 13.62
CA GLU A 77 -3.85 -6.51 13.04
C GLU A 77 -4.37 -5.36 12.18
N LYS A 78 -5.40 -5.60 11.36
CA LYS A 78 -6.05 -4.55 10.57
C LYS A 78 -6.66 -3.46 11.44
N LEU A 79 -7.27 -3.80 12.56
CA LEU A 79 -7.78 -2.84 13.54
C LEU A 79 -6.63 -1.97 14.09
N ASN A 80 -5.55 -2.61 14.54
CA ASN A 80 -4.41 -1.90 15.09
C ASN A 80 -3.72 -1.00 14.06
N ILE A 81 -3.57 -1.46 12.82
CA ILE A 81 -3.04 -0.69 11.69
C ILE A 81 -3.97 0.49 11.35
N GLY A 82 -5.27 0.21 11.26
CA GLY A 82 -6.33 1.17 11.00
C GLY A 82 -6.31 2.32 12.00
N LYS A 83 -6.30 1.99 13.29
CA LYS A 83 -6.35 2.95 14.40
C LYS A 83 -5.04 3.73 14.53
N SER A 84 -3.90 3.05 14.50
CA SER A 84 -2.61 3.66 14.86
C SER A 84 -1.94 4.40 13.70
N TYR A 85 -2.23 4.01 12.44
CA TYR A 85 -1.51 4.52 11.27
C TYR A 85 -2.44 5.09 10.20
N LEU A 86 -3.47 4.34 9.78
CA LEU A 86 -4.31 4.78 8.65
C LEU A 86 -5.18 5.98 9.02
N LEU A 87 -5.93 5.90 10.12
CA LEU A 87 -6.86 6.96 10.51
C LEU A 87 -6.16 8.31 10.75
N PRO A 88 -5.05 8.41 11.52
CA PRO A 88 -4.33 9.68 11.68
C PRO A 88 -3.84 10.25 10.35
N LYS A 89 -3.25 9.42 9.49
CA LYS A 89 -2.74 9.82 8.17
C LYS A 89 -3.86 10.31 7.25
N ILE A 90 -5.02 9.65 7.28
CA ILE A 90 -6.17 10.03 6.45
C ILE A 90 -6.81 11.33 6.94
N ILE A 91 -6.91 11.54 8.27
CA ILE A 91 -7.41 12.80 8.85
C ILE A 91 -6.58 13.97 8.34
N GLU A 92 -5.25 13.87 8.44
CA GLU A 92 -4.31 14.88 7.96
C GLU A 92 -4.49 15.16 6.45
N ARG A 93 -4.50 14.11 5.62
CA ARG A 93 -4.65 14.26 4.16
C ARG A 93 -6.03 14.78 3.75
N SER A 94 -7.06 14.55 4.56
CA SER A 94 -8.43 15.03 4.29
C SER A 94 -8.64 16.49 4.69
N GLY A 95 -7.63 17.15 5.25
CA GLY A 95 -7.72 18.54 5.73
C GLY A 95 -8.59 18.70 6.98
N LEU A 96 -8.85 17.60 7.70
CA LEU A 96 -9.52 17.64 8.98
C LEU A 96 -8.51 17.99 10.07
N GLY A 97 -8.94 18.76 11.07
CA GLY A 97 -8.12 19.05 12.23
C GLY A 97 -7.80 17.79 13.04
N VAL A 98 -6.66 17.77 13.72
CA VAL A 98 -6.26 16.66 14.59
C VAL A 98 -7.34 16.44 15.67
N GLY A 99 -7.84 15.21 15.78
CA GLY A 99 -8.89 14.86 16.73
C GLY A 99 -10.30 15.33 16.36
N GLN A 100 -10.51 15.95 15.19
CA GLN A 100 -11.85 16.32 14.73
C GLN A 100 -12.68 15.12 14.28
N LEU A 101 -12.06 14.02 13.86
CA LEU A 101 -12.73 12.77 13.55
C LEU A 101 -12.21 11.69 14.49
N VAL A 102 -13.11 11.11 15.29
CA VAL A 102 -12.78 10.10 16.28
C VAL A 102 -13.64 8.88 16.04
N PHE A 103 -13.01 7.73 15.86
CA PHE A 103 -13.70 6.44 15.75
C PHE A 103 -13.74 5.78 17.12
N ASP A 104 -14.94 5.39 17.55
CA ASP A 104 -15.08 4.54 18.73
C ASP A 104 -14.50 3.14 18.47
N GLU A 105 -13.96 2.48 19.49
CA GLU A 105 -13.36 1.16 19.32
C GLU A 105 -14.37 0.11 18.81
N THR A 106 -15.64 0.28 19.17
CA THR A 106 -16.71 -0.65 18.80
C THR A 106 -17.00 -0.71 17.31
N ILE A 107 -16.59 0.29 16.52
CA ILE A 107 -16.94 0.35 15.09
C ILE A 107 -15.95 -0.37 14.18
N TRP A 108 -14.72 -0.63 14.63
CA TRP A 108 -13.70 -1.24 13.78
C TRP A 108 -14.12 -2.59 13.20
N PRO A 109 -14.75 -3.51 13.96
CA PRO A 109 -15.28 -4.75 13.38
C PRO A 109 -16.34 -4.50 12.30
N SER A 110 -17.16 -3.45 12.44
CA SER A 110 -18.17 -3.08 11.44
C SER A 110 -17.57 -2.47 10.17
N ILE A 111 -16.37 -1.90 10.24
CA ILE A 111 -15.63 -1.42 9.06
C ILE A 111 -14.89 -2.57 8.40
N ILE A 112 -14.22 -3.43 9.18
CA ILE A 112 -13.28 -4.45 8.69
C ILE A 112 -14.03 -5.66 8.12
N ARG A 113 -14.99 -6.24 8.84
CA ARG A 113 -15.65 -7.49 8.43
C ARG A 113 -16.36 -7.41 7.07
N PRO A 114 -17.05 -6.32 6.70
CA PRO A 114 -17.68 -6.21 5.39
C PRO A 114 -16.70 -6.19 4.21
N LEU A 115 -15.41 -5.91 4.46
CA LEU A 115 -14.38 -5.94 3.41
C LEU A 115 -13.99 -7.37 3.01
N GLY A 116 -14.43 -8.36 3.79
CA GLY A 116 -14.15 -9.77 3.54
C GLY A 116 -12.66 -10.12 3.68
N PHE A 117 -12.25 -11.16 2.96
CA PHE A 117 -10.88 -11.67 2.95
C PHE A 117 -9.98 -10.83 2.01
N ASP A 118 -9.73 -9.57 2.37
CA ASP A 118 -8.64 -8.78 1.80
C ASP A 118 -7.33 -9.17 2.51
N SER A 119 -6.29 -9.59 1.79
CA SER A 119 -4.99 -9.92 2.40
C SER A 119 -4.26 -8.69 2.94
N GLY A 120 -4.54 -7.51 2.39
CA GLY A 120 -3.90 -6.26 2.74
C GLY A 120 -4.81 -5.30 3.50
N ILE A 121 -4.45 -4.02 3.42
CA ILE A 121 -5.16 -2.91 4.09
C ILE A 121 -5.73 -1.90 3.10
N ARG A 122 -5.64 -2.15 1.79
CA ARG A 122 -6.08 -1.18 0.76
C ARG A 122 -7.59 -0.91 0.84
N SER A 123 -8.40 -1.96 1.03
CA SER A 123 -9.86 -1.77 1.15
C SER A 123 -10.21 -1.06 2.46
N LEU A 124 -9.46 -1.33 3.53
CA LEU A 124 -9.62 -0.64 4.81
C LEU A 124 -9.29 0.85 4.71
N GLU A 125 -8.16 1.19 4.08
CA GLU A 125 -7.76 2.58 3.82
C GLU A 125 -8.86 3.32 3.05
N ARG A 126 -9.38 2.73 1.96
CA ARG A 126 -10.49 3.30 1.18
C ARG A 126 -11.77 3.51 2.00
N ALA A 127 -12.12 2.56 2.86
CA ALA A 127 -13.30 2.68 3.73
C ALA A 127 -13.15 3.85 4.71
N ILE A 128 -11.99 3.98 5.36
CA ILE A 128 -11.70 5.08 6.29
C ILE A 128 -11.65 6.43 5.55
N GLU A 129 -11.08 6.47 4.33
CA GLU A 129 -11.09 7.65 3.47
C GLU A 129 -12.52 8.08 3.10
N GLY A 130 -13.40 7.13 2.77
CA GLY A 130 -14.80 7.40 2.46
C GLY A 130 -15.51 8.09 3.62
N ILE A 131 -15.35 7.54 4.83
CA ILE A 131 -15.91 8.11 6.07
C ILE A 131 -15.34 9.52 6.31
N SER A 132 -14.02 9.67 6.20
CA SER A 132 -13.34 10.95 6.45
C SER A 132 -13.75 12.04 5.46
N ARG A 133 -13.88 11.68 4.17
CA ARG A 133 -14.35 12.58 3.12
C ARG A 133 -15.78 13.04 3.36
N LYS A 134 -16.64 12.13 3.82
CA LYS A 134 -18.03 12.46 4.15
C LYS A 134 -18.12 13.42 5.35
N ALA A 135 -17.31 13.17 6.38
CA ALA A 135 -17.16 14.09 7.52
C ALA A 135 -16.70 15.49 7.08
N ALA A 136 -15.64 15.57 6.26
CA ALA A 136 -15.14 16.83 5.72
C ALA A 136 -16.21 17.56 4.88
N ARG A 137 -16.95 16.83 4.04
CA ARG A 137 -18.05 17.38 3.26
C ARG A 137 -19.16 17.99 4.13
N MET A 138 -19.54 17.33 5.22
CA MET A 138 -20.57 17.86 6.14
C MET A 138 -20.15 19.16 6.82
N ILE A 139 -18.85 19.34 7.09
CA ILE A 139 -18.31 20.60 7.61
C ILE A 139 -18.40 21.70 6.55
N VAL A 140 -18.00 21.41 5.31
CA VAL A 140 -18.06 22.38 4.19
C VAL A 140 -19.50 22.77 3.87
N GLU A 141 -20.45 21.84 3.93
CA GLU A 141 -21.89 22.10 3.75
C GLU A 141 -22.53 22.86 4.93
N GLY A 142 -21.79 23.14 6.00
CA GLY A 142 -22.30 23.84 7.19
C GLY A 142 -23.25 23.03 8.08
N LYS A 143 -23.39 21.72 7.82
CA LYS A 143 -24.20 20.80 8.65
C LYS A 143 -23.56 20.54 10.01
N ILE A 144 -22.22 20.62 10.07
CA ILE A 144 -21.42 20.47 11.28
C ILE A 144 -20.52 21.70 11.40
N LYS A 145 -20.38 22.24 12.61
CA LYS A 145 -19.47 23.36 12.86
C LYS A 145 -18.03 22.93 12.60
N LYS A 146 -17.22 23.83 12.04
CA LYS A 146 -15.81 23.57 11.71
C LYS A 146 -14.98 23.05 12.90
N ASP A 147 -15.28 23.51 14.11
CA ASP A 147 -14.53 23.14 15.32
C ASP A 147 -15.16 21.97 16.10
N ALA A 148 -16.22 21.35 15.57
CA ALA A 148 -16.88 20.24 16.24
C ALA A 148 -16.08 18.94 16.10
N ILE A 149 -16.07 18.15 17.17
CA ILE A 149 -15.55 16.78 17.15
C ILE A 149 -16.65 15.86 16.61
N ILE A 150 -16.38 15.23 15.47
CA ILE A 150 -17.21 14.22 14.83
C ILE A 150 -16.82 12.87 15.42
N ARG A 151 -17.70 12.32 16.27
CA ARG A 151 -17.55 10.96 16.79
C ARG A 151 -18.35 9.99 15.93
N VAL A 152 -17.67 8.99 15.40
CA VAL A 152 -18.30 7.89 14.66
C VAL A 152 -18.42 6.69 15.59
N ASP A 153 -19.64 6.21 15.76
CA ASP A 153 -19.99 5.10 16.64
C ASP A 153 -20.93 4.12 15.92
N SER A 154 -21.30 3.02 16.60
CA SER A 154 -22.16 1.98 16.03
C SER A 154 -23.56 2.47 15.64
N SER A 155 -24.04 3.59 16.20
CA SER A 155 -25.35 4.16 15.89
C SER A 155 -25.35 4.97 14.59
N ASN A 156 -24.23 5.60 14.24
CA ASN A 156 -24.15 6.55 13.12
C ASN A 156 -23.23 6.10 11.96
N ILE A 157 -22.42 5.05 12.11
CA ILE A 157 -21.49 4.58 11.08
C ILE A 157 -22.14 4.34 9.71
N LYS A 158 -23.38 3.83 9.68
CA LYS A 158 -24.13 3.61 8.42
C LYS A 158 -24.33 4.91 7.64
N ALA A 159 -24.54 6.02 8.35
CA ALA A 159 -24.66 7.33 7.74
C ALA A 159 -23.35 7.79 7.09
N PHE A 160 -22.19 7.26 7.47
CA PHE A 160 -20.89 7.59 6.88
C PHE A 160 -20.44 6.63 5.78
N MET A 161 -20.89 5.38 5.81
CA MET A 161 -20.50 4.34 4.83
C MET A 161 -21.37 4.31 3.56
N THR A 162 -22.49 5.05 3.53
CA THR A 162 -23.37 5.19 2.35
C THR A 162 -22.95 6.38 1.49
#